data_AF-A0A5K1IRW8-F1
#
_entry.id   AF-A0A5K1IRW8-F1
#
_cell.length_a   1.000
_cell.length_b   1.000
_cell.length_c   1.000
_cell.angle_alpha   90.00
_cell.angle_beta   90.00
_cell.angle_gamma   90.00
#
_symmetry.space_group_name_H-M   'P 1'
#
loop_
_entity.id
_entity.type
_entity.pdbx_description
1 polymer ?
#
loop_
_entity_poly.entity_id
_entity_poly.type
_entity_poly.pdbx_seq_one_letter_code
_entity_poly.pdbx_strand_id
1 'polypeptide(L)'
;MEDNNQANAVSLSIDHDPQTRKGCFSDFSMAATNGPNTRLDFISTDIPGENGSVRGVLSARVYMTNESLIALRDMLNSHTEGWEVTAHGDAE
;
A
#
# COMPACT_ATOMS: atom_id res chain seq x y z
N MET A 1 37.11 8.34 31.20
CA MET A 1 35.70 7.95 31.07
C MET A 1 35.42 7.99 29.60
N GLU A 2 35.33 6.83 28.95
CA GLU A 2 35.09 6.73 27.51
C GLU A 2 33.58 6.79 27.27
N ASP A 3 33.17 7.76 26.45
CA ASP A 3 31.79 7.96 26.03
C ASP A 3 31.36 6.85 25.07
N ASN A 4 30.79 5.77 25.61
CA ASN A 4 30.12 4.73 24.83
C ASN A 4 28.70 5.18 24.46
N ASN A 5 28.58 6.02 23.44
CA ASN A 5 27.30 6.32 22.80
C ASN A 5 27.30 5.78 21.36
N GLN A 6 27.44 4.45 21.22
CA GLN A 6 27.09 3.78 19.97
C GLN A 6 25.56 3.79 19.86
N ALA A 7 25.03 4.73 19.09
CA ALA A 7 23.67 4.66 18.60
C ALA A 7 23.53 3.32 17.86
N ASN A 8 22.83 2.35 18.45
CA ASN A 8 22.51 1.09 17.81
C ASN A 8 21.76 1.41 16.51
N ALA A 9 22.46 1.32 15.38
CA ALA A 9 21.84 1.44 14.07
C ALA A 9 20.81 0.32 13.95
N VAL A 10 19.53 0.69 13.89
CA VAL A 10 18.44 -0.27 13.66
C VAL A 10 18.60 -0.78 12.24
N SER A 11 19.08 -2.01 12.08
CA SER A 11 19.07 -2.71 10.79
C SER A 11 17.63 -3.06 10.45
N LEU A 12 17.04 -2.33 9.51
CA LEU A 12 15.69 -2.56 9.01
C LEU A 12 15.78 -3.39 7.72
N SER A 13 15.31 -4.64 7.76
CA SER A 13 14.99 -5.42 6.56
C SER A 13 13.49 -5.26 6.27
N ILE A 14 13.15 -4.84 5.05
CA ILE A 14 11.76 -4.70 4.61
C ILE A 14 11.41 -5.91 3.73
N ASP A 15 10.63 -6.82 4.28
CA ASP A 15 10.04 -7.90 3.50
C ASP A 15 8.84 -7.38 2.70
N HIS A 16 8.77 -7.73 1.42
CA HIS A 16 7.74 -7.29 0.47
C HIS A 16 6.91 -8.44 -0.11
N ASP A 17 7.25 -9.69 0.24
CA ASP A 17 6.53 -10.87 -0.21
C ASP A 17 5.21 -11.05 0.60
N PRO A 18 4.05 -11.22 -0.07
CA PRO A 18 2.77 -11.43 0.60
C PRO A 18 2.71 -12.69 1.49
N GLN A 19 3.44 -13.77 1.16
CA GLN A 19 3.35 -15.03 1.91
C GLN A 19 4.04 -14.94 3.29
N THR A 20 5.13 -14.17 3.37
CA THR A 20 5.87 -13.91 4.61
C THR A 20 5.27 -12.81 5.46
N ARG A 21 4.55 -11.85 4.86
CA ARG A 21 3.86 -10.76 5.56
C ARG A 21 2.52 -11.21 6.15
N LYS A 22 2.57 -11.78 7.36
CA LYS A 22 1.37 -11.99 8.19
C LYS A 22 0.72 -10.63 8.55
N GLY A 23 -0.22 -10.16 7.72
CA GLY A 23 -1.12 -9.05 8.07
C GLY A 23 -0.69 -7.66 7.62
N CYS A 24 0.27 -7.53 6.71
CA CYS A 24 0.57 -6.24 6.10
C CYS A 24 0.31 -6.37 4.60
N PHE A 25 -0.93 -6.34 4.16
CA PHE A 25 -1.27 -6.13 2.76
C PHE A 25 -2.53 -5.28 2.71
N SER A 26 -2.94 -4.87 1.52
CA SER A 26 -4.22 -4.19 1.33
C SER A 26 -4.92 -4.85 0.17
N ASP A 27 -6.19 -5.18 0.36
CA ASP A 27 -7.04 -5.76 -0.67
C ASP A 27 -7.45 -4.70 -1.69
N PHE A 28 -7.62 -3.45 -1.24
CA PHE A 28 -7.88 -2.32 -2.12
C PHE A 28 -7.34 -1.00 -1.55
N SER A 29 -7.26 0.00 -2.43
CA SER A 29 -6.92 1.37 -2.08
C SER A 29 -8.06 2.32 -2.43
N MET A 30 -8.33 3.31 -1.58
CA MET A 30 -9.30 4.38 -1.83
C MET A 30 -8.61 5.74 -1.89
N ALA A 31 -9.00 6.57 -2.84
CA ALA A 31 -8.55 7.95 -2.94
C ALA A 31 -9.65 8.92 -2.52
N ALA A 32 -9.32 9.90 -1.68
CA ALA A 32 -10.21 11.00 -1.31
C ALA A 32 -9.47 12.34 -1.41
N THR A 33 -9.96 13.24 -2.26
CA THR A 33 -9.37 14.56 -2.48
C THR A 33 -10.12 15.63 -1.69
N ASN A 34 -9.39 16.47 -0.98
CA ASN A 34 -9.93 17.65 -0.31
C ASN A 34 -8.99 18.85 -0.50
N GLY A 35 -9.47 19.85 -1.24
CA GLY A 35 -8.67 21.01 -1.62
C GLY A 35 -7.40 20.61 -2.39
N PRO A 36 -6.21 21.09 -2.00
CA PRO A 36 -4.97 20.83 -2.74
C PRO A 36 -4.37 19.45 -2.49
N ASN A 37 -4.94 18.65 -1.59
CA ASN A 37 -4.36 17.39 -1.14
C ASN A 37 -5.29 16.20 -1.42
N THR A 38 -4.68 15.07 -1.73
CA THR A 38 -5.34 13.77 -1.80
C THR A 38 -4.82 12.83 -0.72
N ARG A 39 -5.75 12.09 -0.12
CA ARG A 39 -5.49 11.00 0.80
C ARG A 39 -5.68 9.67 0.07
N LEU A 40 -4.68 8.79 0.14
CA LEU A 40 -4.76 7.41 -0.29
C LEU A 40 -4.83 6.51 0.95
N ASP A 41 -5.91 5.76 1.08
CA ASP A 41 -6.13 4.78 2.14
C ASP A 41 -5.95 3.38 1.58
N PHE A 42 -5.08 2.58 2.18
CA PHE A 42 -4.88 1.18 1.84
C PHE A 42 -5.55 0.34 2.91
N ILE A 43 -6.47 -0.53 2.50
CA ILE A 43 -7.39 -1.23 3.42
C ILE A 43 -7.24 -2.74 3.20
N SER A 44 -7.04 -3.47 4.30
CA SER A 44 -7.15 -4.93 4.32
C SER A 44 -8.51 -5.34 4.86
N THR A 45 -9.19 -6.28 4.22
CA THR A 45 -10.46 -6.86 4.64
C THR A 45 -10.23 -8.18 5.34
N ASP A 46 -10.13 -8.14 6.66
CA ASP A 46 -9.71 -9.28 7.48
C ASP A 46 -10.71 -9.65 8.60
N ILE A 47 -11.76 -8.86 8.80
CA ILE A 47 -12.75 -9.07 9.86
C ILE A 47 -14.12 -9.41 9.22
N PRO A 48 -14.54 -10.68 9.17
CA PRO A 48 -15.89 -11.05 8.76
C PRO A 48 -16.95 -10.39 9.64
N GLY A 49 -17.99 -9.85 9.03
CA GLY A 49 -19.16 -9.29 9.69
C GLY A 49 -20.41 -10.14 9.47
N GLU A 50 -21.55 -9.68 10.00
CA GLU A 50 -22.84 -10.33 9.79
C GLU A 50 -23.34 -10.17 8.35
N ASN A 51 -24.17 -11.11 7.89
CA ASN A 51 -24.84 -11.07 6.58
C ASN A 51 -23.88 -10.95 5.37
N GLY A 52 -22.70 -11.55 5.46
CA GLY A 52 -21.71 -11.50 4.38
C GLY A 52 -20.98 -10.16 4.23
N SER A 53 -21.15 -9.24 5.19
CA SER A 53 -20.32 -8.05 5.26
C SER A 53 -18.89 -8.39 5.68
N VAL A 54 -17.92 -7.58 5.25
CA VAL A 54 -16.53 -7.67 5.70
C VAL A 54 -16.09 -6.29 6.16
N ARG A 55 -15.50 -6.21 7.35
CA ARG A 55 -14.91 -4.99 7.89
C ARG A 55 -13.45 -4.93 7.47
N GLY A 56 -13.03 -3.74 7.05
CA GLY A 56 -11.64 -3.46 6.70
C GLY A 56 -10.86 -2.78 7.82
N VAL A 57 -9.57 -3.08 7.90
CA VAL A 57 -8.55 -2.42 8.72
C VAL A 57 -7.70 -1.53 7.81
N LEU A 58 -7.47 -0.28 8.23
CA LEU A 58 -6.56 0.64 7.53
C LEU A 58 -5.11 0.17 7.75
N SER A 59 -4.48 -0.37 6.71
CA SER A 59 -3.10 -0.86 6.78
C SER A 59 -2.08 0.24 6.53
N ALA A 60 -2.40 1.19 5.65
CA ALA A 60 -1.58 2.37 5.42
C ALA A 60 -2.41 3.57 4.97
N ARG A 61 -1.87 4.77 5.20
CA ARG A 61 -2.45 6.02 4.75
C ARG A 61 -1.36 6.96 4.28
N VAL A 62 -1.52 7.48 3.06
CA VAL A 62 -0.59 8.44 2.47
C VAL A 62 -1.35 9.73 2.16
N TYR A 63 -0.75 10.86 2.53
CA TYR A 63 -1.21 12.19 2.13
C TYR A 63 -0.22 12.76 1.12
N MET A 64 -0.73 13.31 0.03
CA MET A 64 0.09 13.96 -0.98
C MET A 64 -0.66 15.11 -1.64
N THR A 65 0.07 16.03 -2.25
CA THR A 65 -0.55 17.07 -3.08
C THR A 65 -1.14 16.45 -4.33
N ASN A 66 -2.13 17.11 -4.94
CA ASN A 66 -2.73 16.65 -6.19
C ASN A 66 -1.69 16.56 -7.32
N GLU A 67 -0.71 17.46 -7.34
CA GLU A 67 0.41 17.44 -8.29
C GLU A 67 1.29 16.20 -8.12
N SER A 68 1.59 15.83 -6.87
CA SER A 68 2.37 14.62 -6.57
C SER A 68 1.61 13.35 -6.95
N LEU A 69 0.28 13.33 -6.78
CA LEU A 69 -0.55 12.22 -7.21
C LEU A 69 -0.55 12.04 -8.73
N ILE A 70 -0.62 13.15 -9.48
CA ILE A 70 -0.53 13.14 -10.94
C ILE A 70 0.82 12.58 -11.38
N ALA A 71 1.92 13.06 -10.77
CA ALA A 71 3.26 12.56 -11.06
C ALA A 71 3.40 11.06 -10.78
N LEU A 72 2.82 10.56 -9.68
CA LEU A 72 2.79 9.14 -9.35
C LEU A 72 2.05 8.33 -10.42
N ARG A 73 0.86 8.79 -10.84
CA ARG A 73 0.08 8.14 -11.91
C ARG A 73 0.89 8.05 -13.20
N ASP A 74 1.49 9.15 -13.63
CA ASP A 74 2.21 9.20 -14.91
C ASP A 74 3.44 8.29 -14.89
N MET A 75 4.16 8.25 -13.76
CA MET A 75 5.25 7.31 -13.56
C MET A 75 4.78 5.84 -13.64
N LEU A 76 3.69 5.50 -12.94
CA LEU A 76 3.14 4.14 -12.97
C LEU A 76 2.71 3.75 -14.39
N ASN A 77 1.97 4.61 -15.08
CA ASN A 77 1.52 4.37 -16.45
C ASN A 77 2.71 4.11 -17.39
N SER A 78 3.74 4.97 -17.33
CA SER A 78 4.96 4.80 -18.13
C SER A 78 5.70 3.51 -17.79
N HIS A 79 5.73 3.13 -16.50
CA HIS A 79 6.37 1.88 -16.08
C HIS A 79 5.62 0.64 -16.58
N THR A 80 4.30 0.71 -16.72
CA THR A 80 3.44 -0.42 -17.12
C THR A 80 3.08 -0.44 -18.61
N GLU A 81 3.49 0.56 -19.40
CA GLU A 81 3.05 0.77 -20.79
C GLU A 81 3.28 -0.44 -21.72
N GLY A 82 4.31 -1.24 -21.46
CA GLY A 82 4.65 -2.44 -22.24
C GLY A 82 4.25 -3.77 -21.58
N TRP A 83 3.48 -3.75 -20.49
CA TRP A 83 3.13 -4.98 -19.78
C TRP A 83 2.01 -5.71 -20.51
N GLU A 84 2.25 -6.97 -20.88
CA GLU A 84 1.19 -7.85 -21.37
C GLU A 84 0.31 -8.27 -20.19
N VAL A 85 -0.93 -7.77 -20.15
CA VAL A 85 -1.91 -8.26 -19.18
C VAL A 85 -2.41 -9.62 -19.68
N THR A 86 -1.76 -10.69 -19.23
CA THR A 86 -2.33 -12.03 -19.40
C THR A 86 -3.59 -12.10 -18.53
N ALA A 87 -4.76 -12.09 -19.17
CA ALA A 87 -5.99 -12.43 -18.48
C ALA A 87 -5.82 -13.85 -17.92
N HIS A 88 -5.64 -13.96 -16.61
CA HIS A 88 -5.72 -15.26 -15.96
C HIS A 88 -7.16 -15.72 -16.11
N GLY A 89 -7.32 -16.71 -16.99
CA GLY A 89 -8.60 -17.19 -17.48
C GLY A 89 -9.51 -17.70 -16.38
N ASP A 90 -10.79 -17.61 -16.69
CA ASP A 90 -11.85 -18.48 -16.21
C ASP A 90 -11.32 -19.92 -16.16
N ALA A 91 -11.02 -20.40 -14.96
CA ALA A 91 -10.83 -21.82 -14.73
C ALA A 91 -12.23 -22.43 -14.58
N GLU A 92 -12.58 -23.29 -15.55
CA GLU A 92 -13.73 -24.22 -15.52
C GLU A 92 -13.77 -25.06 -14.24
#